data_AF-A0A0L0DL46-F1
#
_entry.id   AF-A0A0L0DL46-F1
#
_cell.length_a   1.000
_cell.length_b   1.000
_cell.length_c   1.000
_cell.angle_alpha   90.00
_cell.angle_beta   90.00
_cell.angle_gamma   90.00
#
_symmetry.space_group_name_H-M   'P 1'
#
loop_
_entity.id
_entity.type
_entity.pdbx_description
1 polymer ?
#
loop_
_entity_poly.entity_id
_entity_poly.type
_entity_poly.pdbx_seq_one_letter_code
_entity_poly.pdbx_strand_id
1 'polypeptide(L)'
;MSGDDRIHRLTNVEAQRIMSVLDEAVVNVHLLAMLGSFLENTEALEAVAGRDVVDLLVNHQALEARYTDVWERREATGRRGERALHADLTDELKDIATELVASTKSVCRVLRQTPDAVHRLRSHFASNRTPGLVNFIKVFNELRDLTIVRLETSVEEARSRENQMASVVQRARESTAEVERLQVQLKKQVDLRNEEEKKRNRTISRLTKTLESLASNAVDDQKALDKEARSRAAVDQEHFKRAQTELESELTEKRAYLDSLIAKSQATEEELRRSRARTEAEVTNWLTRYDEEMSAAQEELEALQATCDVETARLDALKRRYAVLNVEYTAIMDHNKRVQLNADREAAEFDSLIRAAISIQSAWRGHVARKDFKVLRRKRRKARRKARAAARAEKKANA
;
A
#
# COMPACT_ATOMS: atom_id res chain seq x y z
N MET A 1 -19.72 -32.69 77.12
CA MET A 1 -20.56 -32.00 78.12
C MET A 1 -20.24 -32.62 79.46
N SER A 2 -19.66 -31.79 80.33
CA SER A 2 -19.09 -32.16 81.62
C SER A 2 -20.21 -32.25 82.67
N GLY A 3 -20.11 -33.25 83.54
CA GLY A 3 -20.54 -33.17 84.94
C GLY A 3 -22.01 -32.92 85.20
N ASP A 4 -22.84 -33.95 85.05
CA ASP A 4 -24.04 -34.07 85.88
C ASP A 4 -23.72 -35.14 86.92
N ASP A 5 -22.87 -34.76 87.88
CA ASP A 5 -22.53 -35.58 89.06
C ASP A 5 -23.71 -35.49 90.03
N ARG A 6 -24.87 -35.95 89.56
CA ARG A 6 -26.06 -35.99 90.37
C ARG A 6 -25.92 -37.18 91.30
N ILE A 7 -25.68 -36.89 92.58
CA ILE A 7 -25.94 -37.84 93.66
C ILE A 7 -27.47 -38.03 93.71
N HIS A 8 -27.96 -38.87 92.81
CA HIS A 8 -29.35 -39.19 92.68
C HIS A 8 -29.72 -40.25 93.69
N ARG A 9 -30.56 -39.87 94.65
CA ARG A 9 -31.15 -40.82 95.58
C ARG A 9 -32.30 -41.51 94.86
N LEU A 10 -32.17 -42.82 94.65
CA LEU A 10 -33.28 -43.67 94.21
C LEU A 10 -34.50 -43.38 95.07
N THR A 11 -35.61 -42.97 94.47
CA THR A 11 -36.83 -42.58 95.20
C THR A 11 -37.66 -43.79 95.62
N ASN A 12 -37.54 -44.89 94.91
CA ASN A 12 -38.24 -46.14 95.21
C ASN A 12 -37.47 -46.95 96.28
N VAL A 13 -38.18 -47.33 97.36
CA VAL A 13 -37.64 -48.15 98.46
C VAL A 13 -37.16 -49.52 97.97
N GLU A 14 -37.84 -50.13 97.01
CA GLU A 14 -37.41 -51.41 96.42
C GLU A 14 -36.11 -51.26 95.63
N ALA A 15 -35.97 -50.17 94.87
CA ALA A 15 -34.74 -49.86 94.14
C ALA A 15 -33.57 -49.59 95.10
N GLN A 16 -33.80 -48.87 96.20
CA GLN A 16 -32.81 -48.69 97.26
C GLN A 16 -32.40 -50.02 97.90
N ARG A 17 -33.35 -50.94 98.14
CA ARG A 17 -33.05 -52.29 98.67
C ARG A 17 -32.21 -53.10 97.69
N ILE A 18 -32.59 -53.12 96.41
CA ILE A 18 -31.82 -53.80 95.36
C ILE A 18 -30.39 -53.27 95.30
N MET A 19 -30.22 -51.94 95.32
CA MET A 19 -28.90 -51.34 95.35
C MET A 19 -28.12 -51.65 96.62
N SER A 20 -28.76 -51.65 97.79
CA SER A 20 -28.09 -52.00 99.05
C SER A 20 -27.54 -53.43 99.03
N VAL A 21 -28.29 -54.38 98.46
CA VAL A 21 -27.84 -55.76 98.27
C VAL A 21 -26.67 -55.83 97.28
N LEU A 22 -26.74 -55.07 96.18
CA LEU A 22 -25.64 -55.02 95.20
C LEU A 22 -24.38 -54.38 95.79
N ASP A 23 -24.50 -53.26 96.50
CA ASP A 23 -23.38 -52.59 97.18
C ASP A 23 -22.77 -53.50 98.25
N GLU A 24 -23.59 -54.20 99.03
CA GLU A 24 -23.11 -55.18 100.00
C GLU A 24 -22.40 -56.37 99.31
N ALA A 25 -22.94 -56.86 98.19
CA ALA A 25 -22.32 -57.90 97.38
C ALA A 25 -20.98 -57.42 96.78
N VAL A 26 -20.89 -56.18 96.30
CA VAL A 26 -19.64 -55.57 95.81
C VAL A 26 -18.60 -55.62 96.93
N VAL A 27 -18.94 -55.15 98.14
CA VAL A 27 -18.03 -55.16 99.29
C VAL A 27 -17.61 -56.58 99.66
N ASN A 28 -18.55 -57.53 99.72
CA ASN A 28 -18.28 -58.95 99.98
C ASN A 28 -17.28 -59.53 98.97
N VAL A 29 -17.54 -59.33 97.68
CA VAL A 29 -16.65 -59.83 96.61
C VAL A 29 -15.26 -59.23 96.75
N HIS A 30 -15.14 -57.94 97.08
CA HIS A 30 -13.83 -57.33 97.33
C HIS A 30 -13.11 -57.92 98.55
N LEU A 31 -13.84 -58.23 99.63
CA LEU A 31 -13.28 -58.87 100.82
C LEU A 31 -12.80 -60.29 100.54
N LEU A 32 -13.64 -61.12 99.91
CA LEU A 32 -13.30 -62.49 99.51
C LEU A 32 -12.16 -62.52 98.50
N ALA A 33 -12.10 -61.52 97.60
CA ALA A 33 -11.02 -61.38 96.63
C ALA A 33 -9.64 -61.17 97.26
N MET A 34 -9.58 -60.76 98.53
CA MET A 34 -8.33 -60.63 99.26
C MET A 34 -7.93 -61.95 99.96
N LEU A 35 -8.86 -62.92 100.09
CA LEU A 35 -8.67 -64.15 100.86
C LEU A 35 -7.69 -65.16 100.26
N GLY A 36 -7.60 -65.23 98.94
CA GLY A 36 -6.81 -66.25 98.24
C GLY A 36 -5.29 -66.18 98.47
N SER A 37 -4.77 -65.11 99.08
CA SER A 37 -3.31 -64.88 99.25
C SER A 37 -2.83 -64.81 100.70
N PHE A 38 -3.66 -65.14 101.69
CA PHE A 38 -3.34 -64.88 103.10
C PHE A 38 -2.36 -65.85 103.77
N LEU A 39 -2.08 -67.00 103.17
CA LEU A 39 -1.42 -68.11 103.89
C LEU A 39 0.06 -68.26 103.61
N GLU A 40 0.62 -67.38 102.79
CA GLU A 40 2.07 -67.30 102.64
C GLU A 40 2.72 -66.68 103.89
N ASN A 41 1.98 -65.94 104.73
CA ASN A 41 2.48 -65.29 105.96
C ASN A 41 1.40 -65.21 107.07
N THR A 42 1.14 -66.31 107.76
CA THR A 42 0.20 -66.38 108.89
C THR A 42 0.63 -65.52 110.08
N GLU A 43 1.94 -65.40 110.34
CA GLU A 43 2.50 -64.59 111.43
C GLU A 43 2.26 -63.08 111.23
N ALA A 44 2.40 -62.60 109.99
CA ALA A 44 2.12 -61.21 109.65
C ALA A 44 0.61 -60.90 109.73
N LEU A 45 -0.23 -61.90 109.44
CA LEU A 45 -1.68 -61.79 109.52
C LEU A 45 -2.18 -61.71 110.97
N GLU A 46 -1.57 -62.50 111.86
CA GLU A 46 -1.89 -62.49 113.30
C GLU A 46 -1.58 -61.13 113.93
N ALA A 47 -0.46 -60.52 113.57
CA ALA A 47 -0.08 -59.18 114.03
C ALA A 47 -1.05 -58.06 113.55
N VAL A 48 -1.74 -58.28 112.44
CA VAL A 48 -2.57 -57.26 111.74
C VAL A 48 -4.06 -57.39 112.06
N ALA A 49 -4.55 -58.63 112.16
CA ALA A 49 -5.98 -58.96 112.28
C ALA A 49 -6.34 -59.63 113.62
N GLY A 50 -5.35 -60.09 114.40
CA GLY A 50 -5.57 -60.81 115.65
C GLY A 50 -5.77 -62.32 115.46
N ARG A 51 -5.44 -63.09 116.51
CA ARG A 51 -5.46 -64.57 116.49
C ARG A 51 -6.83 -65.15 116.12
N ASP A 52 -7.92 -64.59 116.67
CA ASP A 52 -9.28 -65.06 116.38
C ASP A 52 -9.66 -64.94 114.90
N VAL A 53 -9.20 -63.89 114.21
CA VAL A 53 -9.46 -63.68 112.78
C VAL A 53 -8.60 -64.62 111.94
N VAL A 54 -7.34 -64.84 112.34
CA VAL A 54 -6.46 -65.83 111.70
C VAL A 54 -7.04 -67.23 111.82
N ASP A 55 -7.47 -67.64 113.01
CA ASP A 55 -8.06 -68.96 113.26
C ASP A 55 -9.32 -69.16 112.39
N LEU A 56 -10.16 -68.12 112.27
CA LEU A 56 -11.34 -68.17 111.39
C LEU A 56 -10.96 -68.33 109.91
N LEU A 57 -9.92 -67.64 109.45
CA LEU A 57 -9.45 -67.71 108.07
C LEU A 57 -8.78 -69.06 107.75
N VAL A 58 -7.98 -69.58 108.68
CA VAL A 58 -7.35 -70.92 108.58
C VAL A 58 -8.43 -72.00 108.53
N ASN A 59 -9.45 -71.92 109.39
CA ASN A 59 -10.59 -72.83 109.35
C ASN A 59 -11.39 -72.71 108.04
N HIS A 60 -11.58 -71.48 107.53
CA HIS A 60 -12.24 -71.24 106.24
C HIS A 60 -11.49 -71.90 105.09
N GLN A 61 -10.17 -71.72 105.04
CA GLN A 61 -9.34 -72.33 104.00
C GLN A 61 -9.27 -73.86 104.12
N ALA A 62 -9.24 -74.40 105.35
CA ALA A 62 -9.34 -75.85 105.56
C ALA A 62 -10.66 -76.40 105.00
N LEU A 63 -11.77 -75.66 105.14
CA LEU A 63 -13.05 -75.99 104.51
C LEU A 63 -12.98 -75.90 102.98
N GLU A 64 -12.33 -74.87 102.42
CA GLU A 64 -12.12 -74.76 100.96
C GLU A 64 -11.31 -75.95 100.43
N ALA A 65 -10.21 -76.31 101.08
CA ALA A 65 -9.35 -77.43 100.69
C ALA A 65 -10.09 -78.77 100.78
N ARG A 66 -10.87 -78.99 101.85
CA ARG A 66 -11.75 -80.16 101.99
C ARG A 66 -12.81 -80.20 100.88
N TYR A 67 -13.44 -79.06 100.58
CA TYR A 67 -14.42 -78.97 99.51
C TYR A 67 -13.80 -79.36 98.15
N THR A 68 -12.61 -78.84 97.83
CA THR A 68 -11.90 -79.17 96.59
C THR A 68 -11.54 -80.65 96.51
N ASP A 69 -11.00 -81.24 97.58
CA ASP A 69 -10.64 -82.67 97.62
C ASP A 69 -11.88 -83.58 97.46
N VAL A 70 -12.98 -83.30 98.17
CA VAL A 70 -14.25 -84.05 98.02
C VAL A 70 -14.84 -83.85 96.62
N TRP A 71 -14.77 -82.64 96.07
CA TRP A 71 -15.21 -82.34 94.71
C TRP A 71 -14.45 -83.15 93.67
N GLU A 72 -13.11 -83.19 93.75
CA GLU A 72 -12.27 -83.95 92.83
C GLU A 72 -12.52 -85.47 92.93
N ARG A 73 -12.68 -85.99 94.16
CA ARG A 73 -13.05 -87.39 94.39
C ARG A 73 -14.43 -87.73 93.83
N ARG A 74 -15.41 -86.84 93.99
CA ARG A 74 -16.75 -86.98 93.41
C ARG A 74 -16.69 -87.01 91.88
N GLU A 75 -15.95 -86.10 91.27
CA GLU A 75 -15.74 -86.06 89.82
C GLU A 75 -15.05 -87.33 89.28
N ALA A 76 -14.12 -87.91 90.05
CA ALA A 76 -13.45 -89.15 89.70
C ALA A 76 -14.37 -90.38 89.83
N THR A 77 -15.20 -90.46 90.88
CA THR A 77 -16.14 -91.58 91.11
C THR A 77 -17.32 -91.54 90.14
N GLY A 78 -17.79 -90.36 89.75
CA GLY A 78 -18.82 -90.19 88.72
C GLY A 78 -18.39 -90.74 87.36
N ARG A 79 -17.10 -90.62 87.03
CA ARG A 79 -16.49 -91.20 85.81
C ARG A 79 -16.30 -92.72 85.87
N ARG A 80 -16.18 -93.31 87.07
CA ARG A 80 -15.98 -94.76 87.28
C ARG A 80 -17.27 -95.56 87.45
N GLY A 81 -18.42 -94.91 87.59
CA GLY A 81 -19.74 -95.57 87.69
C GLY A 81 -20.09 -96.08 89.09
N GLU A 82 -19.37 -95.66 90.14
CA GLU A 82 -19.58 -96.05 91.54
C GLU A 82 -20.73 -95.24 92.17
N ARG A 83 -21.98 -95.62 91.86
CA ARG A 83 -23.18 -94.82 92.18
C ARG A 83 -23.41 -94.54 93.67
N ALA A 84 -23.12 -95.51 94.55
CA ALA A 84 -23.32 -95.35 95.99
C ALA A 84 -22.32 -94.34 96.58
N LEU A 85 -21.02 -94.54 96.31
CA LEU A 85 -19.97 -93.64 96.76
C LEU A 85 -20.11 -92.22 96.20
N HIS A 86 -20.59 -92.08 94.95
CA HIS A 86 -20.87 -90.78 94.36
C HIS A 86 -22.04 -90.05 95.04
N ALA A 87 -23.08 -90.77 95.48
CA ALA A 87 -24.19 -90.18 96.23
C ALA A 87 -23.71 -89.70 97.61
N ASP A 88 -22.96 -90.53 98.33
CA ASP A 88 -22.39 -90.19 99.65
C ASP A 88 -21.48 -88.95 99.58
N LEU A 89 -20.58 -88.90 98.59
CA LEU A 89 -19.72 -87.73 98.33
C LEU A 89 -20.52 -86.50 97.91
N THR A 90 -21.68 -86.67 97.28
CA THR A 90 -22.55 -85.54 96.91
C THR A 90 -23.23 -84.94 98.14
N ASP A 91 -23.64 -85.76 99.10
CA ASP A 91 -24.23 -85.29 100.35
C ASP A 91 -23.16 -84.68 101.27
N GLU A 92 -21.98 -85.30 101.38
CA GLU A 92 -20.83 -84.70 102.08
C GLU A 92 -20.44 -83.34 101.47
N LEU A 93 -20.44 -83.23 100.14
CA LEU A 93 -20.16 -81.97 99.45
C LEU A 93 -21.21 -80.89 99.74
N LYS A 94 -22.49 -81.26 99.86
CA LYS A 94 -23.55 -80.31 100.25
C LYS A 94 -23.35 -79.84 101.68
N ASP A 95 -23.03 -80.73 102.60
CA ASP A 95 -22.77 -80.38 104.00
C ASP A 95 -21.58 -79.43 104.09
N ILE A 96 -20.46 -79.76 103.43
CA ILE A 96 -19.30 -78.86 103.34
C ILE A 96 -19.66 -77.54 102.65
N ALA A 97 -20.50 -77.54 101.61
CA ALA A 97 -20.94 -76.31 100.96
C ALA A 97 -21.76 -75.42 101.92
N THR A 98 -22.63 -76.02 102.75
CA THR A 98 -23.40 -75.25 103.75
C THR A 98 -22.50 -74.67 104.84
N GLU A 99 -21.52 -75.46 105.32
CA GLU A 99 -20.49 -75.00 106.26
C GLU A 99 -19.64 -73.88 105.64
N LEU A 100 -19.25 -74.03 104.37
CA LEU A 100 -18.47 -73.05 103.65
C LEU A 100 -19.26 -71.74 103.49
N VAL A 101 -20.54 -71.79 103.14
CA VAL A 101 -21.41 -70.59 103.08
C VAL A 101 -21.52 -69.91 104.44
N ALA A 102 -21.70 -70.68 105.52
CA ALA A 102 -21.75 -70.11 106.88
C ALA A 102 -20.40 -69.50 107.29
N SER A 103 -19.30 -70.14 106.90
CA SER A 103 -17.93 -69.70 107.13
C SER A 103 -17.62 -68.42 106.34
N THR A 104 -17.92 -68.36 105.03
CA THR A 104 -17.79 -67.16 104.17
C THR A 104 -18.58 -65.98 104.75
N LYS A 105 -19.81 -66.20 105.22
CA LYS A 105 -20.62 -65.16 105.88
C LYS A 105 -19.97 -64.67 107.16
N SER A 106 -19.44 -65.58 107.96
CA SER A 106 -18.76 -65.26 109.23
C SER A 106 -17.47 -64.48 108.98
N VAL A 107 -16.65 -64.91 108.01
CA VAL A 107 -15.43 -64.22 107.57
C VAL A 107 -15.75 -62.81 107.08
N CYS A 108 -16.69 -62.65 106.14
CA CYS A 108 -17.08 -61.33 105.64
C CYS A 108 -17.68 -60.43 106.74
N ARG A 109 -18.41 -60.99 107.72
CA ARG A 109 -18.94 -60.23 108.86
C ARG A 109 -17.82 -59.73 109.76
N VAL A 110 -16.89 -60.60 110.15
CA VAL A 110 -15.76 -60.27 111.03
C VAL A 110 -14.82 -59.27 110.36
N LEU A 111 -14.50 -59.46 109.08
CA LEU A 111 -13.68 -58.53 108.31
C LEU A 111 -14.35 -57.16 108.17
N ARG A 112 -15.67 -57.09 107.97
CA ARG A 112 -16.39 -55.80 107.96
C ARG A 112 -16.37 -55.09 109.31
N GLN A 113 -16.41 -55.83 110.41
CA GLN A 113 -16.35 -55.27 111.76
C GLN A 113 -14.92 -54.83 112.14
N THR A 114 -13.91 -55.17 111.34
CA THR A 114 -12.49 -54.84 111.55
C THR A 114 -11.91 -54.08 110.35
N PRO A 115 -12.39 -52.85 110.07
CA PRO A 115 -11.99 -52.08 108.88
C PRO A 115 -10.48 -51.78 108.83
N ASP A 116 -9.85 -51.59 110.00
CA ASP A 116 -8.41 -51.36 110.10
C ASP A 116 -7.59 -52.59 109.67
N ALA A 117 -8.06 -53.79 110.00
CA ALA A 117 -7.46 -55.03 109.53
C ALA A 117 -7.61 -55.13 108.01
N VAL A 118 -8.82 -54.93 107.49
CA VAL A 118 -9.10 -54.95 106.04
C VAL A 118 -8.24 -53.94 105.27
N HIS A 119 -8.04 -52.73 105.79
CA HIS A 119 -7.19 -51.72 105.15
C HIS A 119 -5.73 -52.17 105.06
N ARG A 120 -5.18 -52.72 106.16
CA ARG A 120 -3.83 -53.28 106.19
C ARG A 120 -3.69 -54.48 105.25
N LEU A 121 -4.69 -55.38 105.22
CA LEU A 121 -4.74 -56.52 104.29
C LEU A 121 -4.77 -56.07 102.83
N ARG A 122 -5.53 -55.03 102.52
CA ARG A 122 -5.59 -54.46 101.17
C ARG A 122 -4.24 -53.92 100.72
N SER A 123 -3.49 -53.26 101.60
CA SER A 123 -2.16 -52.75 101.28
C SER A 123 -1.12 -53.87 101.13
N HIS A 124 -1.20 -54.91 101.96
CA HIS A 124 -0.22 -55.99 102.01
C HIS A 124 -0.40 -57.01 100.87
N PHE A 125 -1.63 -57.16 100.36
CA PHE A 125 -2.00 -58.20 99.38
C PHE A 125 -2.62 -57.66 98.09
N ALA A 126 -2.46 -56.36 97.80
CA ALA A 126 -2.92 -55.74 96.55
C ALA A 126 -2.35 -56.43 95.29
N SER A 127 -1.13 -56.98 95.39
CA SER A 127 -0.37 -57.54 94.27
C SER A 127 -0.74 -58.97 93.88
N ASN A 128 -1.48 -59.71 94.73
CA ASN A 128 -1.74 -61.14 94.54
C ASN A 128 -3.11 -61.45 93.92
N ARG A 129 -3.77 -60.45 93.30
CA ARG A 129 -5.07 -60.64 92.65
C ARG A 129 -4.90 -61.29 91.27
N THR A 130 -5.65 -62.35 91.01
CA THR A 130 -5.68 -62.96 89.68
C THR A 130 -6.36 -62.03 88.66
N PRO A 131 -5.94 -62.04 87.38
CA PRO A 131 -6.57 -61.22 86.34
C PRO A 131 -8.09 -61.46 86.19
N GLY A 132 -8.52 -62.72 86.39
CA GLY A 132 -9.94 -63.09 86.34
C GLY A 132 -10.77 -62.42 87.44
N LEU A 133 -10.23 -62.35 88.66
CA LEU A 133 -10.88 -61.71 89.80
C LEU A 133 -10.97 -60.19 89.64
N VAL A 134 -9.92 -59.56 89.09
CA VAL A 134 -9.92 -58.13 88.77
C VAL A 134 -10.98 -57.83 87.70
N ASN A 135 -11.09 -58.65 86.66
CA ASN A 135 -12.10 -58.48 85.63
C ASN A 135 -13.52 -58.69 86.16
N PHE A 136 -13.72 -59.70 87.01
CA PHE A 136 -15.01 -59.97 87.66
C PHE A 136 -15.46 -58.77 88.49
N ILE A 137 -14.58 -58.21 89.32
CA ILE A 137 -14.86 -57.00 90.10
C ILE A 137 -15.23 -55.82 89.18
N LYS A 138 -14.54 -55.61 88.06
CA LYS A 138 -14.85 -54.54 87.10
C LYS A 138 -16.25 -54.69 86.50
N VAL A 139 -16.54 -55.84 85.90
CA VAL A 139 -17.85 -56.13 85.30
C VAL A 139 -18.97 -56.05 86.33
N PHE A 140 -18.72 -56.49 87.58
CA PHE A 140 -19.70 -56.39 88.65
C PHE A 140 -19.98 -54.94 89.07
N ASN A 141 -18.97 -54.06 89.08
CA ASN A 141 -19.16 -52.63 89.27
C ASN A 141 -19.91 -51.98 88.08
N GLU A 142 -19.59 -52.36 86.84
CA GLU A 142 -20.32 -51.88 85.66
C GLU A 142 -21.80 -52.29 85.68
N LEU A 143 -22.08 -53.53 86.10
CA LEU A 143 -23.45 -54.02 86.29
C LEU A 143 -24.17 -53.19 87.36
N ARG A 144 -23.49 -52.90 88.47
CA ARG A 144 -24.02 -52.06 89.56
C ARG A 144 -24.37 -50.67 89.05
N ASP A 145 -23.48 -50.03 88.30
CA ASP A 145 -23.70 -48.69 87.73
C ASP A 145 -24.82 -48.70 86.67
N LEU A 146 -24.87 -49.70 85.79
CA LEU A 146 -25.96 -49.87 84.83
C LEU A 146 -27.31 -50.10 85.53
N THR A 147 -27.32 -50.84 86.63
CA THR A 147 -28.54 -51.11 87.39
C THR A 147 -29.07 -49.83 88.04
N ILE A 148 -28.21 -48.94 88.54
CA ILE A 148 -28.62 -47.61 89.03
C ILE A 148 -29.32 -46.84 87.90
N VAL A 149 -28.66 -46.70 86.75
CA VAL A 149 -29.22 -45.96 85.60
C VAL A 149 -30.57 -46.53 85.16
N ARG A 150 -30.74 -47.85 85.19
CA ARG A 150 -32.01 -48.50 84.82
C ARG A 150 -33.10 -48.33 85.87
N LEU A 151 -32.76 -48.33 87.16
CA LEU A 151 -33.70 -48.09 88.25
C LEU A 151 -34.11 -46.62 88.36
N GLU A 152 -33.26 -45.70 87.88
CA GLU A 152 -33.56 -44.27 87.78
C GLU A 152 -34.38 -43.92 86.53
N THR A 153 -34.19 -44.66 85.45
CA THR A 153 -34.90 -44.43 84.20
C THR A 153 -36.38 -44.79 84.35
N SER A 154 -37.27 -43.81 84.21
CA SER A 154 -38.71 -44.10 84.09
C SER A 154 -39.03 -44.73 82.73
N VAL A 155 -40.12 -45.50 82.68
CA VAL A 155 -40.62 -46.11 81.42
C VAL A 155 -40.92 -45.05 80.36
N GLU A 156 -41.43 -43.89 80.78
CA GLU A 156 -41.72 -42.76 79.88
C GLU A 156 -40.45 -42.09 79.36
N GLU A 157 -39.40 -41.91 80.18
CA GLU A 157 -38.11 -41.40 79.71
C GLU A 157 -37.40 -42.38 78.76
N ALA A 158 -37.53 -43.69 78.99
CA ALA A 158 -37.01 -44.71 78.08
C ALA A 158 -37.72 -44.65 76.72
N ARG A 159 -39.05 -44.62 76.71
CA ARG A 159 -39.86 -44.47 75.47
C ARG A 159 -39.59 -43.16 74.76
N SER A 160 -39.45 -42.07 75.50
CA SER A 160 -39.11 -40.75 74.94
C SER A 160 -37.74 -40.77 74.24
N ARG A 161 -36.71 -41.36 74.88
CA ARG A 161 -35.39 -41.53 74.26
C ARG A 161 -35.44 -42.41 73.01
N GLU A 162 -36.22 -43.49 73.04
CA GLU A 162 -36.40 -44.38 71.89
C GLU A 162 -37.07 -43.64 70.71
N ASN A 163 -38.14 -42.90 70.97
CA ASN A 163 -38.82 -42.08 69.96
C ASN A 163 -37.91 -40.98 69.40
N GLN A 164 -37.14 -40.30 70.26
CA GLN A 164 -36.15 -39.32 69.82
C GLN A 164 -35.10 -39.96 68.92
N MET A 165 -34.54 -41.11 69.31
CA MET A 165 -33.56 -41.84 68.51
C MET A 165 -34.14 -42.24 67.16
N ALA A 166 -35.36 -42.78 67.12
CA ALA A 166 -36.05 -43.13 65.89
C ALA A 166 -36.22 -41.91 64.95
N SER A 167 -36.60 -40.75 65.50
CA SER A 167 -36.71 -39.50 64.73
C SER A 167 -35.37 -39.01 64.17
N VAL A 168 -34.28 -39.19 64.92
CA VAL A 168 -32.92 -38.82 64.47
C VAL A 168 -32.48 -39.75 63.35
N VAL A 169 -32.68 -41.06 63.51
CA VAL A 169 -32.37 -42.07 62.49
C VAL A 169 -33.15 -41.80 61.21
N GLN A 170 -34.44 -41.48 61.32
CA GLN A 170 -35.26 -41.18 60.14
C GLN A 170 -34.78 -39.92 59.42
N ARG A 171 -34.51 -38.82 60.14
CA ARG A 171 -33.94 -37.60 59.56
C ARG A 171 -32.58 -37.84 58.92
N ALA A 172 -31.74 -38.66 59.55
CA ALA A 172 -30.45 -39.03 58.98
C ALA A 172 -30.62 -39.77 57.64
N ARG A 173 -31.55 -40.73 57.57
CA ARG A 173 -31.88 -41.46 56.34
C ARG A 173 -32.38 -40.54 55.22
N GLU A 174 -33.32 -39.64 55.54
CA GLU A 174 -33.85 -38.66 54.59
C GLU A 174 -32.75 -37.72 54.09
N SER A 175 -31.89 -37.23 54.99
CA SER A 175 -30.75 -36.40 54.62
C SER A 175 -29.77 -37.14 53.73
N THR A 176 -29.46 -38.41 54.01
CA THR A 176 -28.56 -39.20 53.15
C THR A 176 -29.15 -39.43 51.77
N ALA A 177 -30.45 -39.73 51.68
CA ALA A 177 -31.13 -39.93 50.40
C ALA A 177 -31.16 -38.63 49.57
N GLU A 178 -31.35 -37.48 50.20
CA GLU A 178 -31.31 -36.19 49.50
C GLU A 178 -29.90 -35.84 49.01
N VAL A 179 -28.86 -36.13 49.81
CA VAL A 179 -27.46 -35.97 49.38
C VAL A 179 -27.16 -36.85 48.17
N GLU A 180 -27.56 -38.12 48.18
CA GLU A 180 -27.38 -39.02 47.04
C GLU A 180 -28.11 -38.51 45.79
N ARG A 181 -29.35 -38.04 45.95
CA ARG A 181 -30.14 -37.44 44.86
C ARG A 181 -29.43 -36.24 44.25
N LEU A 182 -28.95 -35.32 45.09
CA LEU A 182 -28.23 -34.12 44.65
C LEU A 182 -26.89 -34.47 44.00
N GLN A 183 -26.17 -35.47 44.50
CA GLN A 183 -24.93 -35.95 43.88
C GLN A 183 -25.19 -36.51 42.47
N VAL A 184 -26.26 -37.28 42.28
CA VAL A 184 -26.65 -37.79 40.95
C VAL A 184 -27.01 -36.65 40.00
N GLN A 185 -27.79 -35.67 40.48
CA GLN A 185 -28.14 -34.48 39.67
C GLN A 185 -26.92 -33.66 39.30
N LEU A 186 -26.01 -33.43 40.26
CA LEU A 186 -24.76 -32.71 40.03
C LEU A 186 -23.90 -33.42 38.98
N LYS A 187 -23.73 -34.73 39.10
CA LYS A 187 -22.98 -35.53 38.12
C LYS A 187 -23.59 -35.40 36.72
N LYS A 188 -24.91 -35.54 36.61
CA LYS A 188 -25.63 -35.36 35.33
C LYS A 188 -25.40 -33.98 34.73
N GLN A 189 -25.44 -32.91 35.53
CA GLN A 189 -25.19 -31.55 35.04
C GLN A 189 -23.74 -31.33 34.61
N VAL A 190 -22.78 -31.89 35.35
CA VAL A 190 -21.35 -31.85 34.98
C VAL A 190 -21.12 -32.59 33.66
N ASP A 191 -21.72 -33.76 33.47
CA ASP A 191 -21.59 -34.55 32.24
C ASP A 191 -22.19 -33.81 31.03
N LEU A 192 -23.37 -33.21 31.19
CA LEU A 192 -23.99 -32.38 30.16
C LEU A 192 -23.12 -31.18 29.79
N ARG A 193 -22.61 -30.45 30.79
CA ARG A 193 -21.70 -29.32 30.59
C ARG A 193 -20.45 -29.74 29.82
N ASN A 194 -19.83 -30.85 30.21
CA ASN A 194 -18.64 -31.39 29.57
C ASN A 194 -18.89 -31.77 28.10
N GLU A 195 -20.05 -32.35 27.78
CA GLU A 195 -20.40 -32.66 26.39
C GLU A 195 -20.64 -31.40 25.55
N GLU A 196 -21.29 -30.37 26.10
CA GLU A 196 -21.39 -29.09 25.40
C GLU A 196 -20.03 -28.42 25.21
N GLU A 197 -19.15 -28.47 26.20
CA GLU A 197 -17.79 -27.93 26.14
C GLU A 197 -16.99 -28.63 25.05
N LYS A 198 -17.07 -29.96 24.94
CA LYS A 198 -16.49 -30.72 23.82
C LYS A 198 -17.03 -30.26 22.46
N LYS A 199 -18.35 -30.04 22.33
CA LYS A 199 -18.96 -29.54 21.08
C LYS A 199 -18.44 -28.14 20.72
N ARG A 200 -18.39 -27.23 21.69
CA ARG A 200 -17.86 -25.86 21.51
C ARG A 200 -16.39 -25.90 21.10
N ASN A 201 -15.57 -26.71 21.77
CA ASN A 201 -14.14 -26.86 21.45
C ASN A 201 -13.90 -27.43 20.04
N ARG A 202 -14.72 -28.38 19.57
CA ARG A 202 -14.67 -28.86 18.18
C ARG A 202 -14.98 -27.75 17.18
N THR A 203 -16.00 -26.94 17.46
CA THR A 203 -16.36 -25.80 16.61
C THR A 203 -15.25 -24.76 16.57
N ILE A 204 -14.67 -24.42 17.72
CA ILE A 204 -13.53 -23.50 17.82
C ILE A 204 -12.35 -24.03 16.99
N SER A 205 -11.97 -25.30 17.15
CA SER A 205 -10.87 -25.88 16.38
C SER A 205 -11.12 -25.85 14.87
N ARG A 206 -12.35 -26.16 14.43
CA ARG A 206 -12.72 -26.07 13.01
C ARG A 206 -12.62 -24.63 12.49
N LEU A 207 -13.19 -23.67 13.23
CA LEU A 207 -13.17 -22.25 12.84
C LEU A 207 -11.75 -21.69 12.80
N THR A 208 -10.90 -22.10 13.74
CA THR A 208 -9.48 -21.70 13.78
C THR A 208 -8.76 -22.18 12.52
N LYS A 209 -8.94 -23.46 12.15
CA LYS A 209 -8.35 -24.01 10.91
C LYS A 209 -8.87 -23.31 9.66
N THR A 210 -10.17 -23.00 9.59
CA THR A 210 -10.72 -22.26 8.44
C THR A 210 -10.16 -20.86 8.36
N LEU A 211 -9.99 -20.16 9.48
CA LEU A 211 -9.38 -18.84 9.52
C LEU A 211 -7.92 -18.87 9.07
N GLU A 212 -7.14 -19.84 9.55
CA GLU A 212 -5.75 -20.03 9.13
C GLU A 212 -5.66 -20.30 7.62
N SER A 213 -6.51 -21.17 7.07
CA SER A 213 -6.55 -21.43 5.64
C SER A 213 -6.97 -20.22 4.81
N LEU A 214 -7.96 -19.45 5.27
CA LEU A 214 -8.41 -18.23 4.60
C LEU A 214 -7.33 -17.15 4.63
N ALA A 215 -6.63 -16.99 5.75
CA ALA A 215 -5.52 -16.05 5.87
C ALA A 215 -4.36 -16.44 4.92
N SER A 216 -4.01 -17.73 4.86
CA SER A 216 -2.99 -18.21 3.92
C SER A 216 -3.40 -17.96 2.46
N ASN A 217 -4.62 -18.34 2.09
CA ASN A 217 -5.13 -18.14 0.74
C ASN A 217 -5.17 -16.65 0.36
N ALA A 218 -5.62 -15.77 1.27
CA ALA A 218 -5.64 -14.33 1.02
C ALA A 218 -4.23 -13.75 0.77
N VAL A 219 -3.22 -14.24 1.49
CA VAL A 219 -1.82 -13.83 1.27
C VAL A 219 -1.33 -14.31 -0.10
N ASP A 220 -1.68 -15.52 -0.51
CA ASP A 220 -1.27 -16.07 -1.81
C ASP A 220 -2.01 -15.38 -2.97
N ASP A 221 -3.31 -15.09 -2.82
CA ASP A 221 -4.10 -14.32 -3.76
C ASP A 221 -3.56 -12.90 -3.91
N GLN A 222 -3.19 -12.23 -2.81
CA GLN A 222 -2.58 -10.91 -2.85
C GLN A 222 -1.25 -10.93 -3.62
N LYS A 223 -0.39 -11.93 -3.38
CA LYS A 223 0.87 -12.07 -4.13
C LYS A 223 0.63 -12.33 -5.61
N ALA A 224 -0.38 -13.13 -5.95
CA ALA A 224 -0.73 -13.41 -7.34
C ALA A 224 -1.23 -12.15 -8.05
N LEU A 225 -2.13 -11.39 -7.41
CA LEU A 225 -2.64 -10.12 -7.90
C LEU A 225 -1.51 -9.08 -8.07
N ASP A 226 -0.63 -8.95 -7.08
CA ASP A 226 0.50 -8.01 -7.14
C ASP A 226 1.46 -8.38 -8.29
N LYS A 227 1.71 -9.67 -8.51
CA LYS A 227 2.55 -10.15 -9.61
C LYS A 227 1.90 -9.86 -10.96
N GLU A 228 0.61 -10.12 -11.10
CA GLU A 228 -0.13 -9.84 -12.33
C GLU A 228 -0.20 -8.33 -12.61
N ALA A 229 -0.49 -7.51 -11.61
CA ALA A 229 -0.50 -6.05 -11.71
C ALA A 229 0.87 -5.50 -12.14
N ARG A 230 1.96 -6.00 -11.55
CA ARG A 230 3.33 -5.62 -11.96
C ARG A 230 3.63 -6.03 -13.39
N SER A 231 3.21 -7.23 -13.81
CA SER A 231 3.42 -7.70 -15.19
C SER A 231 2.65 -6.85 -16.20
N ARG A 232 1.39 -6.51 -15.91
CA ARG A 232 0.58 -5.63 -16.76
C ARG A 232 1.18 -4.22 -16.83
N ALA A 233 1.57 -3.65 -15.68
CA ALA A 233 2.21 -2.34 -15.63
C ALA A 233 3.54 -2.30 -16.41
N ALA A 234 4.32 -3.39 -16.39
CA ALA A 234 5.56 -3.48 -17.18
C ALA A 234 5.27 -3.50 -18.69
N VAL A 235 4.28 -4.27 -19.13
CA VAL A 235 3.84 -4.32 -20.53
C VAL A 235 3.34 -2.95 -20.99
N ASP A 236 2.49 -2.29 -20.20
CA ASP A 236 1.99 -0.95 -20.49
C ASP A 236 3.13 0.06 -20.57
N GLN A 237 4.10 -0.01 -19.65
CA GLN A 237 5.27 0.86 -19.66
C GLN A 237 6.12 0.67 -20.93
N GLU A 238 6.29 -0.57 -21.40
CA GLU A 238 6.97 -0.83 -22.67
C GLU A 238 6.19 -0.27 -23.87
N HIS A 239 4.86 -0.44 -23.91
CA HIS A 239 4.02 0.12 -24.96
C HIS A 239 4.10 1.65 -24.99
N PHE A 240 4.02 2.32 -23.83
CA PHE A 240 4.15 3.76 -23.74
C PHE A 240 5.54 4.24 -24.18
N LYS A 241 6.62 3.54 -23.78
CA LYS A 241 7.97 3.87 -24.23
C LYS A 241 8.12 3.75 -25.75
N ARG A 242 7.59 2.68 -26.36
CA ARG A 242 7.63 2.50 -27.82
C ARG A 242 6.86 3.61 -28.54
N ALA A 243 5.63 3.88 -28.11
CA ALA A 243 4.82 4.96 -28.67
C ALA A 243 5.53 6.33 -28.53
N GLN A 244 6.14 6.61 -27.38
CA GLN A 244 6.91 7.83 -27.17
C GLN A 244 8.07 7.93 -28.18
N THR A 245 8.86 6.86 -28.35
CA THR A 245 9.98 6.85 -29.30
C THR A 245 9.53 7.01 -30.75
N GLU A 246 8.39 6.42 -31.12
CA GLU A 246 7.79 6.57 -32.45
C GLU A 246 7.35 8.02 -32.70
N LEU A 247 6.60 8.62 -31.77
CA LEU A 247 6.17 10.02 -31.88
C LEU A 247 7.36 11.00 -31.89
N GLU A 248 8.39 10.74 -31.08
CA GLU A 248 9.63 11.55 -31.08
C GLU A 248 10.33 11.45 -32.44
N SER A 249 10.43 10.25 -33.02
CA SER A 249 10.99 10.05 -34.36
C SER A 249 10.19 10.80 -35.43
N GLU A 250 8.85 10.65 -35.45
CA GLU A 250 7.99 11.37 -36.39
C GLU A 250 8.14 12.89 -36.24
N LEU A 251 8.21 13.39 -35.02
CA LEU A 251 8.39 14.82 -34.75
C LEU A 251 9.74 15.32 -35.24
N THR A 252 10.82 14.53 -35.09
CA THR A 252 12.13 14.89 -35.68
C THR A 252 12.10 14.89 -37.21
N GLU A 253 11.44 13.92 -37.84
CA GLU A 253 11.29 13.85 -39.29
C GLU A 253 10.49 15.05 -39.82
N LYS A 254 9.36 15.37 -39.19
CA LYS A 254 8.54 16.54 -39.58
C LYS A 254 9.27 17.86 -39.39
N ARG A 255 10.08 18.01 -38.33
CA ARG A 255 10.95 19.19 -38.15
C ARG A 255 11.98 19.30 -39.25
N ALA A 256 12.71 18.22 -39.55
CA ALA A 256 13.69 18.20 -40.64
C ALA A 256 13.04 18.50 -42.01
N TYR A 257 11.83 17.99 -42.23
CA TYR A 257 11.07 18.29 -43.44
C TYR A 257 10.70 19.78 -43.53
N LEU A 258 10.20 20.39 -42.45
CA LEU A 258 9.91 21.82 -42.39
C LEU A 258 11.16 22.66 -42.64
N ASP A 259 12.28 22.33 -41.99
CA ASP A 259 13.54 23.04 -42.20
C ASP A 259 14.00 22.97 -43.66
N SER A 260 13.85 21.79 -44.29
CA SER A 260 14.15 21.62 -45.71
C SER A 260 13.25 22.46 -46.63
N LEU A 261 11.98 22.63 -46.25
CA LEU A 261 11.02 23.42 -47.01
C LEU A 261 11.29 24.92 -46.86
N ILE A 262 11.65 25.37 -45.65
CA ILE A 262 12.09 26.73 -45.37
C ILE A 262 13.37 27.04 -46.16
N ALA A 263 14.36 26.15 -46.16
CA ALA A 263 15.59 26.35 -46.91
C ALA A 263 15.32 26.45 -48.43
N LYS A 264 14.43 25.60 -48.96
CA LYS A 264 14.01 25.67 -50.37
C LYS A 264 13.30 26.98 -50.69
N SER A 265 12.37 27.43 -49.85
CA SER A 265 11.64 28.68 -50.09
C SER A 265 12.56 29.89 -50.02
N GLN A 266 13.48 29.94 -49.06
CA GLN A 266 14.52 30.97 -48.96
C GLN A 266 15.41 30.99 -50.21
N ALA A 267 15.88 29.83 -50.68
CA ALA A 267 16.69 29.75 -51.90
C ALA A 267 15.90 30.24 -53.14
N THR A 268 14.63 29.86 -53.27
CA THR A 268 13.78 30.36 -54.37
C THR A 268 13.53 31.87 -54.28
N GLU A 269 13.32 32.38 -53.07
CA GLU A 269 13.10 33.80 -52.84
C GLU A 269 14.37 34.61 -53.17
N GLU A 270 15.54 34.13 -52.73
CA GLU A 270 16.83 34.74 -53.07
C GLU A 270 17.08 34.78 -54.57
N GLU A 271 16.79 33.68 -55.30
CA GLU A 271 16.97 33.66 -56.74
C GLU A 271 16.01 34.62 -57.45
N LEU A 272 14.76 34.72 -56.99
CA LEU A 272 13.81 35.71 -57.48
C LEU A 272 14.27 37.13 -57.19
N ARG A 273 14.81 37.41 -55.99
CA ARG A 273 15.39 38.72 -55.65
C ARG A 273 16.59 39.05 -56.54
N ARG A 274 17.49 38.09 -56.80
CA ARG A 274 18.63 38.27 -57.73
C ARG A 274 18.15 38.53 -59.16
N SER A 275 17.17 37.77 -59.64
CA SER A 275 16.57 37.95 -60.96
C SER A 275 15.93 39.33 -61.10
N ARG A 276 15.12 39.73 -60.11
CA ARG A 276 14.51 41.06 -60.03
C ARG A 276 15.58 42.16 -60.08
N ALA A 277 16.62 42.06 -59.26
CA ALA A 277 17.71 43.04 -59.25
C ALA A 277 18.44 43.13 -60.61
N ARG A 278 18.64 42.00 -61.30
CA ARG A 278 19.21 41.99 -62.67
C ARG A 278 18.32 42.74 -63.65
N THR A 279 17.02 42.43 -63.67
CA THR A 279 16.07 43.12 -64.56
C THR A 279 15.91 44.60 -64.22
N GLU A 280 15.92 44.95 -62.94
CA GLU A 280 15.89 46.35 -62.49
C GLU A 280 17.14 47.09 -62.97
N ALA A 281 18.34 46.47 -62.85
CA ALA A 281 19.59 47.03 -63.35
C ALA A 281 19.60 47.18 -64.89
N GLU A 282 19.06 46.21 -65.62
CA GLU A 282 18.90 46.30 -67.07
C GLU A 282 17.98 47.47 -67.45
N VAL A 283 16.81 47.59 -66.81
CA VAL A 283 15.89 48.72 -67.05
C VAL A 283 16.55 50.05 -66.73
N THR A 284 17.28 50.17 -65.61
CA THR A 284 18.01 51.41 -65.30
C THR A 284 19.06 51.72 -66.36
N ASN A 285 19.77 50.72 -66.88
CA ASN A 285 20.75 50.92 -67.96
C ASN A 285 20.08 51.36 -69.27
N TRP A 286 18.91 50.81 -69.61
CA TRP A 286 18.13 51.24 -70.77
C TRP A 286 17.64 52.68 -70.61
N LEU A 287 17.17 53.05 -69.42
CA LEU A 287 16.76 54.42 -69.11
C LEU A 287 17.94 55.39 -69.21
N THR A 288 19.11 55.07 -68.63
CA THR A 288 20.28 55.95 -68.72
C THR A 288 20.75 56.14 -70.16
N ARG A 289 20.77 55.07 -70.97
CA ARG A 289 21.10 55.19 -72.40
C ARG A 289 20.09 56.04 -73.15
N TYR A 290 18.80 55.85 -72.88
CA TYR A 290 17.76 56.66 -73.49
C TYR A 290 17.90 58.13 -73.10
N ASP A 291 18.14 58.43 -71.82
CA ASP A 291 18.37 59.80 -71.33
C ASP A 291 19.61 60.43 -71.97
N GLU A 292 20.71 59.68 -72.12
CA GLU A 292 21.93 60.10 -72.81
C GLU A 292 21.67 60.39 -74.31
N GLU A 293 21.01 59.49 -75.02
CA GLU A 293 20.66 59.64 -76.44
C GLU A 293 19.70 60.81 -76.66
N MET A 294 18.69 60.97 -75.80
CA MET A 294 17.74 62.09 -75.86
C MET A 294 18.44 63.42 -75.54
N SER A 295 19.36 63.46 -74.57
CA SER A 295 20.15 64.64 -74.26
C SER A 295 21.06 65.02 -75.43
N ALA A 296 21.76 64.04 -76.03
CA ALA A 296 22.59 64.28 -77.21
C ALA A 296 21.77 64.77 -78.41
N ALA A 297 20.61 64.16 -78.67
CA ALA A 297 19.70 64.60 -79.73
C ALA A 297 19.16 66.02 -79.48
N GLN A 298 18.89 66.37 -78.21
CA GLN A 298 18.48 67.72 -77.82
C GLN A 298 19.61 68.73 -78.03
N GLU A 299 20.84 68.40 -77.64
CA GLU A 299 22.04 69.23 -77.89
C GLU A 299 22.28 69.44 -79.40
N GLU A 300 22.15 68.38 -80.21
CA GLU A 300 22.26 68.47 -81.66
C GLU A 300 21.17 69.36 -82.26
N LEU A 301 19.92 69.23 -81.78
CA LEU A 301 18.80 70.04 -82.22
C LEU A 301 19.00 71.51 -81.85
N GLU A 302 19.45 71.80 -80.64
CA GLU A 302 19.79 73.16 -80.20
C GLU A 302 20.96 73.74 -81.01
N ALA A 303 21.99 72.95 -81.32
CA ALA A 303 23.10 73.36 -82.17
C ALA A 303 22.64 73.66 -83.62
N LEU A 304 21.81 72.79 -84.20
CA LEU A 304 21.23 73.00 -85.53
C LEU A 304 20.31 74.23 -85.55
N GLN A 305 19.48 74.43 -84.53
CA GLN A 305 18.67 75.64 -84.37
C GLN A 305 19.56 76.88 -84.32
N ALA A 306 20.63 76.87 -83.52
CA ALA A 306 21.57 77.98 -83.45
C ALA A 306 22.23 78.28 -84.81
N THR A 307 22.61 77.25 -85.57
CA THR A 307 23.14 77.46 -86.95
C THR A 307 22.08 77.97 -87.90
N CYS A 308 20.84 77.47 -87.85
CA CYS A 308 19.71 77.99 -88.63
C CYS A 308 19.44 79.46 -88.32
N ASP A 309 19.50 79.86 -87.05
CA ASP A 309 19.32 81.24 -86.63
C ASP A 309 20.43 82.16 -87.17
N VAL A 310 21.69 81.68 -87.17
CA VAL A 310 22.80 82.41 -87.80
C VAL A 310 22.64 82.50 -89.32
N GLU A 311 22.31 81.40 -89.99
CA GLU A 311 22.15 81.37 -91.45
C GLU A 311 20.94 82.18 -91.92
N THR A 312 19.83 82.17 -91.17
CA THR A 312 18.68 83.04 -91.45
C THR A 312 19.05 84.51 -91.28
N ALA A 313 19.78 84.88 -90.22
CA ALA A 313 20.29 86.23 -90.04
C ALA A 313 21.26 86.65 -91.18
N ARG A 314 22.16 85.75 -91.61
CA ARG A 314 23.05 85.96 -92.76
C ARG A 314 22.27 86.14 -94.06
N LEU A 315 21.27 85.29 -94.30
CA LEU A 315 20.40 85.36 -95.48
C LEU A 315 19.64 86.69 -95.50
N ASP A 316 19.11 87.14 -94.37
CA ASP A 316 18.41 88.42 -94.28
C ASP A 316 19.36 89.60 -94.52
N ALA A 317 20.59 89.55 -94.00
CA ALA A 317 21.62 90.54 -94.31
C ALA A 317 21.98 90.55 -95.81
N LEU A 318 22.09 89.38 -96.44
CA LEU A 318 22.38 89.24 -97.86
C LEU A 318 21.22 89.73 -98.74
N LYS A 319 19.97 89.41 -98.38
CA LYS A 319 18.76 89.93 -99.03
C LYS A 319 18.71 91.45 -98.97
N ARG A 320 19.06 92.06 -97.83
CA ARG A 320 19.18 93.53 -97.70
C ARG A 320 20.26 94.09 -98.63
N ARG A 321 21.44 93.48 -98.68
CA ARG A 321 22.52 93.89 -99.61
C ARG A 321 22.11 93.75 -101.08
N TYR A 322 21.49 92.64 -101.44
CA TYR A 322 21.01 92.39 -102.80
C TYR A 322 19.91 93.38 -103.19
N ALA A 323 19.01 93.74 -102.27
CA ALA A 323 17.98 94.76 -102.52
C ALA A 323 18.60 96.12 -102.88
N VAL A 324 19.65 96.54 -102.16
CA VAL A 324 20.39 97.77 -102.48
C VAL A 324 21.08 97.65 -103.85
N LEU A 325 21.83 96.56 -104.08
CA LEU A 325 22.54 96.34 -105.34
C LEU A 325 21.60 96.25 -106.54
N ASN A 326 20.39 95.70 -106.38
CA ASN A 326 19.42 95.61 -107.46
C ASN A 326 18.87 97.00 -107.86
N VAL A 327 18.70 97.91 -106.90
CA VAL A 327 18.36 99.32 -107.18
C VAL A 327 19.49 100.00 -107.97
N GLU A 328 20.75 99.77 -107.58
CA GLU A 328 21.91 100.31 -108.32
C GLU A 328 22.04 99.70 -109.73
N TYR A 329 21.89 98.38 -109.85
CA TYR A 329 21.97 97.66 -111.13
C TYR A 329 20.87 98.11 -112.10
N THR A 330 19.63 98.25 -111.65
CA THR A 330 18.53 98.74 -112.49
C THR A 330 18.77 100.18 -112.95
N ALA A 331 19.31 101.05 -112.08
CA ALA A 331 19.69 102.42 -112.46
C ALA A 331 20.79 102.45 -113.54
N ILE A 332 21.81 101.59 -113.43
CA ILE A 332 22.90 101.47 -114.42
C ILE A 332 22.38 100.91 -115.75
N MET A 333 21.53 99.88 -115.72
CA MET A 333 20.96 99.28 -116.92
C MET A 333 20.06 100.26 -117.67
N ASP A 334 19.25 101.05 -116.94
CA ASP A 334 18.44 102.11 -117.54
C ASP A 334 19.31 103.24 -118.11
N HIS A 335 20.43 103.59 -117.45
CA HIS A 335 21.40 104.54 -118.00
C HIS A 335 22.04 104.02 -119.30
N ASN A 336 22.51 102.77 -119.32
CA ASN A 336 23.13 102.15 -120.49
C ASN A 336 22.16 102.00 -121.66
N LYS A 337 20.89 101.66 -121.39
CA LYS A 337 19.84 101.64 -122.41
C LYS A 337 19.66 103.01 -123.06
N ARG A 338 19.68 104.10 -122.28
CA ARG A 338 19.58 105.47 -122.81
C ARG A 338 20.80 105.83 -123.68
N VAL A 339 21.99 105.39 -123.29
CA VAL A 339 23.23 105.63 -124.05
C VAL A 339 23.26 104.86 -125.37
N GLN A 340 22.92 103.56 -125.37
CA GLN A 340 22.85 102.76 -126.61
C GLN A 340 21.84 103.31 -127.62
N LEU A 341 20.66 103.72 -127.14
CA LEU A 341 19.60 104.25 -128.02
C LEU A 341 20.02 105.57 -128.71
N ASN A 342 20.88 106.37 -128.08
CA ASN A 342 21.47 107.54 -128.71
C ASN A 342 22.57 107.17 -129.71
N ALA A 343 23.46 106.23 -129.37
CA ALA A 343 24.53 105.78 -130.26
C ALA A 343 24.01 105.14 -131.56
N ASP A 344 22.94 104.34 -131.47
CA ASP A 344 22.32 103.70 -132.65
C ASP A 344 21.67 104.72 -133.60
N ARG A 345 21.16 105.84 -133.07
CA ARG A 345 20.64 106.95 -133.89
C ARG A 345 21.75 107.63 -134.70
N GLU A 346 22.89 107.90 -134.08
CA GLU A 346 24.04 108.53 -134.74
C GLU A 346 24.65 107.61 -135.81
N ALA A 347 24.72 106.30 -135.55
CA ALA A 347 25.24 105.32 -136.51
C ALA A 347 24.35 105.19 -137.76
N ALA A 348 23.02 105.24 -137.61
CA ALA A 348 22.08 105.17 -138.74
C ALA A 348 22.20 106.38 -139.68
N GLU A 349 22.47 107.57 -139.15
CA GLU A 349 22.69 108.78 -139.96
C GLU A 349 24.00 108.69 -140.76
N PHE A 350 25.07 108.15 -140.15
CA PHE A 350 26.38 107.98 -140.79
C PHE A 350 26.35 106.99 -141.96
N ASP A 351 25.64 105.86 -141.81
CA ASP A 351 25.52 104.83 -142.85
C ASP A 351 24.70 105.28 -144.08
N SER A 352 23.82 106.27 -143.92
CA SER A 352 23.09 106.89 -145.04
C SER A 352 24.04 107.69 -145.95
N LEU A 353 24.97 108.44 -145.33
CA LEU A 353 25.96 109.27 -146.04
C LEU A 353 26.97 108.43 -146.83
N ILE A 354 27.41 107.30 -146.28
CA ILE A 354 28.35 106.38 -146.96
C ILE A 354 27.73 105.76 -148.21
N ARG A 355 26.46 105.35 -148.15
CA ARG A 355 25.75 104.74 -149.29
C ARG A 355 25.58 105.72 -150.46
N ALA A 356 25.38 107.00 -150.17
CA ALA A 356 25.36 108.05 -151.19
C ALA A 356 26.74 108.22 -151.88
N ALA A 357 27.84 108.15 -151.13
CA ALA A 357 29.20 108.31 -151.65
C ALA A 357 29.64 107.15 -152.58
N ILE A 358 29.26 105.91 -152.27
CA ILE A 358 29.61 104.72 -153.08
C ILE A 358 28.92 104.72 -154.45
N SER A 359 27.67 105.19 -154.50
CA SER A 359 26.90 105.30 -155.76
C SER A 359 27.57 106.26 -156.75
N ILE A 360 28.07 107.41 -156.26
CA ILE A 360 28.78 108.42 -157.06
C ILE A 360 30.12 107.88 -157.59
N GLN A 361 30.89 107.18 -156.76
CA GLN A 361 32.19 106.61 -157.16
C GLN A 361 32.07 105.51 -158.22
N SER A 362 31.00 104.72 -158.18
CA SER A 362 30.76 103.62 -159.14
C SER A 362 30.45 104.12 -160.57
N ALA A 363 29.71 105.23 -160.70
CA ALA A 363 29.35 105.83 -161.98
C ALA A 363 30.55 106.44 -162.72
N TRP A 364 31.51 107.04 -161.99
CA TRP A 364 32.71 107.66 -162.56
C TRP A 364 33.72 106.64 -163.11
N ARG A 365 33.93 105.52 -162.39
CA ARG A 365 34.86 104.45 -162.81
C ARG A 365 34.41 103.75 -164.09
N GLY A 366 33.09 103.62 -164.32
CA GLY A 366 32.53 103.07 -165.56
C GLY A 366 32.72 103.97 -166.79
N HIS A 367 32.82 105.30 -166.62
CA HIS A 367 33.03 106.24 -167.73
C HIS A 367 34.48 106.21 -168.26
N VAL A 368 35.47 106.11 -167.37
CA VAL A 368 36.90 106.11 -167.72
C VAL A 368 37.29 104.86 -168.54
N ALA A 369 36.83 103.67 -168.13
CA ALA A 369 37.16 102.41 -168.81
C ALA A 369 36.63 102.33 -170.27
N ARG A 370 35.55 103.05 -170.61
CA ARG A 370 34.99 103.11 -171.97
C ARG A 370 35.69 104.11 -172.90
N LYS A 371 36.49 105.03 -172.35
CA LYS A 371 37.25 106.04 -173.11
C LYS A 371 38.56 105.47 -173.68
N ASP A 372 39.25 104.60 -172.92
CA ASP A 372 40.57 104.08 -173.29
C ASP A 372 40.51 102.97 -174.37
N PHE A 373 39.42 102.19 -174.43
CA PHE A 373 39.23 101.16 -175.46
C PHE A 373 39.03 101.73 -176.89
N LYS A 374 38.61 103.01 -177.02
CA LYS A 374 38.45 103.71 -178.32
C LYS A 374 39.78 104.20 -178.92
N VAL A 375 40.83 104.40 -178.11
CA VAL A 375 42.11 104.98 -178.56
C VAL A 375 43.02 103.93 -179.23
N LEU A 376 43.05 102.69 -178.75
CA LEU A 376 43.88 101.63 -179.35
C LEU A 376 43.38 101.16 -180.72
N ARG A 377 42.06 101.14 -180.97
CA ARG A 377 41.48 100.73 -182.26
C ARG A 377 41.81 101.70 -183.41
N ARG A 378 42.16 102.96 -183.11
CA ARG A 378 42.40 104.02 -184.11
C ARG A 378 43.85 104.03 -184.65
N LYS A 379 44.84 103.53 -183.88
CA LYS A 379 46.25 103.42 -184.34
C LYS A 379 46.46 102.32 -185.40
N ARG A 380 45.66 101.24 -185.36
CA ARG A 380 45.71 100.13 -186.33
C ARG A 380 45.26 100.50 -187.76
N ARG A 381 44.64 101.68 -187.98
CA ARG A 381 44.06 102.09 -189.28
C ARG A 381 44.84 103.19 -190.03
N LYS A 382 45.80 103.89 -189.40
CA LYS A 382 46.58 104.98 -190.06
C LYS A 382 47.88 104.51 -190.75
N ALA A 383 48.48 103.38 -190.35
CA ALA A 383 49.63 102.81 -191.06
C ALA A 383 49.27 102.30 -192.48
N ARG A 384 48.01 101.90 -192.70
CA ARG A 384 47.53 101.32 -193.97
C ARG A 384 47.26 102.36 -195.08
N ARG A 385 47.41 103.68 -194.86
CA ARG A 385 47.06 104.72 -195.87
C ARG A 385 48.19 105.69 -196.28
N LYS A 386 49.40 105.59 -195.72
CA LYS A 386 50.59 106.33 -196.22
C LYS A 386 51.40 105.58 -197.29
N ALA A 387 50.91 104.41 -197.71
CA ALA A 387 51.31 103.69 -198.91
C ALA A 387 50.65 104.21 -200.21
N ARG A 388 50.10 105.43 -200.29
CA ARG A 388 49.37 105.84 -201.52
C ARG A 388 49.50 107.27 -202.03
N ALA A 389 50.38 108.12 -201.49
CA ALA A 389 50.50 109.52 -201.98
C ALA A 389 51.92 109.99 -202.34
N ALA A 390 53.00 109.43 -201.77
CA ALA A 390 54.37 109.81 -202.16
C ALA A 390 54.91 108.95 -203.32
N ALA A 391 54.04 108.69 -204.30
CA ALA A 391 54.34 108.08 -205.60
C ALA A 391 54.07 109.05 -206.77
N ARG A 392 53.78 110.34 -206.51
CA ARG A 392 53.63 111.35 -207.57
C ARG A 392 54.17 112.71 -207.13
N ALA A 393 55.22 113.16 -207.84
CA ALA A 393 55.86 114.48 -207.85
C ALA A 393 57.14 114.66 -206.98
N GLU A 394 58.27 114.06 -207.40
CA GLU A 394 59.65 114.63 -207.44
C GLU A 394 60.68 113.47 -207.63
N LYS A 395 61.30 113.15 -208.78
CA LYS A 395 61.31 113.66 -210.18
C LYS A 395 61.21 115.17 -210.35
N LYS A 396 62.25 115.87 -209.90
CA LYS A 396 62.88 117.14 -210.36
C LYS A 396 63.43 117.85 -209.11
N ALA A 397 64.70 118.18 -208.94
CA ALA A 397 65.90 118.06 -209.75
C ALA A 397 67.13 118.27 -208.83
N ASN A 398 68.16 117.43 -209.01
CA ASN A 398 69.61 117.73 -208.96
C ASN A 398 70.37 116.39 -208.85
N ALA A 399 71.32 116.02 -209.72
CA ALA A 399 72.07 116.77 -210.74
C ALA A 399 72.70 118.08 -210.24
#